data_AF-A0A2N2G9V9-F1
#
_entry.id   AF-A0A2N2G9V9-F1
#
_cell.length_a   1.000
_cell.length_b   1.000
_cell.length_c   1.000
_cell.angle_alpha   90.00
_cell.angle_beta   90.00
_cell.angle_gamma   90.00
#
_symmetry.space_group_name_H-M   'P 1'
#
loop_
_entity.id
_entity.type
_entity.pdbx_description
1 polymer ?
#
loop_
_entity_poly.entity_id
_entity_poly.type
_entity_poly.pdbx_seq_one_letter_code
_entity_poly.pdbx_strand_id
1 'polypeptide(L)'
;MDEDIEILNTLYTKLKDVCVRSQQKKIHGSIYLALFDIGSKTRRMRVLIDSAVPPSVLTFSDLERFIGLNYIQYIDEDKNLVLTSKGIWEIEKNLNIIDEDKLIDFINGKAFDCFKSINQSLQDKEKVLLLVAMSVRTFSESSSVDLTKSERIHSYWKDAVEKSYEFLCENKVILNKDVLKDLFNGRTGKTALLPVIHCFRYSADIPKKTNGIYIAKNSKYYLNIYQNGDVEVNKLAFLFNLIFKENINSELVKNIYEHCCTMSYEKSVEVFSVGEHPFATSTYDELIYEALRMLIVDVRP
;
A
#
# COMPACT_ATOMS: atom_id res chain seq x y z
N MET A 1 1.06 -2.39 44.99
CA MET A 1 0.46 -2.59 43.65
C MET A 1 -0.32 -1.34 43.24
N ASP A 2 -1.34 -0.92 43.99
CA ASP A 2 -2.09 0.31 43.66
C ASP A 2 -1.25 1.61 43.77
N GLU A 3 -0.42 1.72 44.81
CA GLU A 3 0.48 2.89 45.03
C GLU A 3 1.57 2.99 43.95
N ASP A 4 1.96 1.85 43.35
CA ASP A 4 3.00 1.77 42.32
C ASP A 4 2.51 2.29 40.97
N ILE A 5 1.23 2.07 40.67
CA ILE A 5 0.57 2.55 39.46
C ILE A 5 0.40 4.06 39.52
N GLU A 6 0.14 4.63 40.70
CA GLU A 6 -0.04 6.07 40.88
C GLU A 6 1.25 6.85 40.56
N ILE A 7 2.42 6.33 40.97
CA ILE A 7 3.72 6.94 40.68
C ILE A 7 4.05 6.84 39.18
N LEU A 8 3.88 5.66 38.58
CA LEU A 8 4.10 5.44 37.14
C LEU A 8 3.10 6.22 36.27
N ASN A 9 1.90 6.49 36.78
CA ASN A 9 0.88 7.30 36.10
C ASN A 9 1.36 8.72 35.79
N THR A 10 2.30 9.27 36.56
CA THR A 10 2.88 10.59 36.27
C THR A 10 3.67 10.56 34.96
N LEU A 11 4.54 9.55 34.77
CA LEU A 11 5.26 9.35 33.51
C LEU A 11 4.29 9.06 32.36
N TYR A 12 3.30 8.21 32.62
CA TYR A 12 2.32 7.80 31.61
C TYR A 12 1.45 8.96 31.14
N THR A 13 1.05 9.87 32.03
CA THR A 13 0.26 11.06 31.68
C THR A 13 1.05 11.98 30.75
N LYS A 14 2.33 12.23 31.05
CA LYS A 14 3.19 13.02 30.17
C LYS A 14 3.37 12.37 28.79
N LEU A 15 3.58 11.05 28.76
CA LEU A 15 3.64 10.29 27.51
C LEU A 15 2.34 10.39 26.72
N LYS A 16 1.20 10.23 27.38
CA LYS A 16 -0.14 10.35 26.77
C LYS A 16 -0.33 11.73 26.14
N ASP A 17 0.03 12.80 26.83
CA ASP A 17 -0.11 14.17 26.30
C ASP A 17 0.78 14.44 25.08
N VAL A 18 2.00 13.92 25.09
CA VAL A 18 2.91 14.00 23.94
C VAL A 18 2.37 13.17 22.77
N CYS A 19 1.89 11.95 23.03
CA CYS A 19 1.25 11.10 22.02
C CYS A 19 0.03 11.78 21.40
N VAL A 20 -0.88 12.36 22.20
CA VAL A 20 -2.09 13.06 21.70
C VAL A 20 -1.70 14.22 20.77
N ARG A 21 -0.75 15.05 21.20
CA ARG A 21 -0.27 16.20 20.41
C ARG A 21 0.43 15.78 19.12
N SER A 22 1.22 14.71 19.16
CA SER A 22 2.01 14.24 18.01
C SER A 22 1.21 13.37 17.01
N GLN A 23 0.16 12.68 17.46
CA GLN A 23 -0.63 11.74 16.64
C GLN A 23 -1.92 12.34 16.09
N GLN A 24 -2.42 13.46 16.64
CA GLN A 24 -3.63 14.24 16.31
C GLN A 24 -4.97 13.49 16.16
N LYS A 25 -5.04 12.20 15.75
CA LYS A 25 -6.30 11.44 15.53
C LYS A 25 -6.20 9.90 15.65
N LYS A 26 -5.04 9.30 15.98
CA LYS A 26 -4.78 7.85 15.89
C LYS A 26 -4.57 7.10 17.22
N ILE A 27 -5.10 7.61 18.33
CA ILE A 27 -5.02 6.86 19.59
C ILE A 27 -6.21 5.91 19.66
N HIS A 28 -5.96 4.62 19.43
CA HIS A 28 -6.94 3.52 19.52
C HIS A 28 -7.34 3.22 20.98
N GLY A 29 -7.59 4.24 21.80
CA GLY A 29 -7.81 4.09 23.24
C GLY A 29 -6.58 3.69 24.07
N SER A 30 -5.54 3.14 23.45
CA SER A 30 -4.27 2.70 24.06
C SER A 30 -3.06 3.43 23.46
N ILE A 31 -2.18 3.93 24.33
CA ILE A 31 -0.87 4.49 23.97
C ILE A 31 0.08 3.37 23.56
N TYR A 32 0.01 2.20 24.20
CA TYR A 32 0.79 1.03 23.80
C TYR A 32 0.57 0.68 22.33
N LEU A 33 -0.70 0.51 21.93
CA LEU A 33 -1.07 0.21 20.54
C LEU A 33 -0.73 1.38 19.60
N ALA A 34 -0.94 2.62 20.04
CA ALA A 34 -0.62 3.79 19.21
C ALA A 34 0.88 3.90 18.91
N LEU A 35 1.76 3.64 19.88
CA LEU A 35 3.21 3.62 19.69
C LEU A 35 3.66 2.45 18.82
N PHE A 36 3.02 1.28 18.98
CA PHE A 36 3.21 0.14 18.10
C PHE A 36 2.77 0.45 16.66
N ASP A 37 1.74 1.30 16.49
CA ASP A 37 1.27 1.71 15.16
C ASP A 37 2.23 2.63 14.40
N ILE A 38 3.14 3.30 15.10
CA ILE A 38 4.16 4.15 14.49
C ILE A 38 5.14 3.28 13.69
N GLY A 39 5.02 3.26 12.36
CA GLY A 39 5.93 2.51 11.49
C GLY A 39 7.39 3.01 11.48
N SER A 40 7.64 4.28 11.85
CA SER A 40 8.99 4.85 11.90
C SER A 40 9.61 4.77 13.29
N LYS A 41 10.73 4.05 13.41
CA LYS A 41 11.52 3.96 14.66
C LYS A 41 11.94 5.34 15.17
N THR A 42 12.38 6.24 14.30
CA THR A 42 12.78 7.61 14.65
C THR A 42 11.61 8.44 15.18
N ARG A 43 10.42 8.33 14.58
CA ARG A 43 9.23 9.02 15.10
C ARG A 43 8.84 8.50 16.48
N ARG A 44 8.87 7.18 16.67
CA ARG A 44 8.58 6.56 17.97
C ARG A 44 9.59 7.00 19.03
N MET A 45 10.88 7.00 18.68
CA MET A 45 11.96 7.49 19.54
C MET A 45 11.73 8.94 19.97
N ARG A 46 11.37 9.83 19.03
CA ARG A 46 11.11 11.24 19.34
C ARG A 46 9.96 11.40 20.34
N VAL A 47 8.86 10.67 20.16
CA VAL A 47 7.73 10.69 21.10
C VAL A 47 8.17 10.27 22.52
N LEU A 48 9.00 9.23 22.62
CA LEU A 48 9.52 8.78 23.91
C LEU A 48 10.47 9.82 24.53
N ILE A 49 11.39 10.41 23.75
CA ILE A 49 12.30 11.47 24.22
C ILE A 49 11.51 12.70 24.69
N ASP A 50 10.54 13.16 23.92
CA ASP A 50 9.73 14.34 24.26
C ASP A 50 8.88 14.10 25.53
N SER A 51 8.60 12.83 25.86
CA SER A 51 7.93 12.42 27.09
C SER A 51 8.85 12.20 28.30
N ALA A 52 10.17 12.28 28.11
CA ALA A 52 11.12 11.91 29.15
C ALA A 52 11.05 12.85 30.36
N VAL A 53 11.31 12.32 31.55
CA VAL A 53 11.29 13.07 32.82
C VAL A 53 12.61 12.94 33.56
N PRO A 54 13.03 13.96 34.34
CA PRO A 54 14.24 13.84 35.13
C PRO A 54 14.08 12.80 36.27
N PRO A 55 15.17 12.17 36.75
CA PRO A 55 15.14 11.20 37.85
C PRO A 55 14.53 11.73 39.15
N SER A 56 14.62 13.04 39.38
CA SER A 56 14.10 13.72 40.57
C SER A 56 12.59 13.63 40.75
N VAL A 57 11.86 13.16 39.73
CA VAL A 57 10.41 12.90 39.81
C VAL A 57 10.12 11.65 40.65
N LEU A 58 11.09 10.76 40.85
CA LEU A 58 10.94 9.50 41.59
C LEU A 58 11.84 9.48 42.83
N THR A 59 11.41 8.74 43.86
CA THR A 59 12.30 8.41 44.97
C THR A 59 13.38 7.44 44.50
N PHE A 60 14.54 7.43 45.17
CA PHE A 60 15.63 6.50 44.82
C PHE A 60 15.18 5.03 44.88
N SER A 61 14.35 4.67 45.87
CA SER A 61 13.80 3.32 46.03
C SER A 61 12.89 2.94 44.85
N ASP A 62 12.03 3.85 44.39
CA ASP A 62 11.14 3.61 43.25
C ASP A 62 11.92 3.51 41.95
N LEU A 63 12.94 4.37 41.79
CA LEU A 63 13.84 4.37 40.64
C LEU A 63 14.55 3.03 40.49
N GLU A 64 15.24 2.54 41.52
CA GLU A 64 15.94 1.25 41.49
C GLU A 64 14.97 0.10 41.19
N ARG A 65 13.81 0.12 41.83
CA ARG A 65 12.79 -0.91 41.66
C ARG A 65 12.21 -0.93 40.24
N PHE A 66 11.78 0.21 39.70
CA PHE A 66 11.16 0.27 38.37
C PHE A 66 12.17 0.02 37.25
N ILE A 67 13.44 0.37 37.44
CA ILE A 67 14.53 -0.04 36.54
C ILE A 67 14.72 -1.57 36.63
N GLY A 68 14.77 -2.13 37.85
CA GLY A 68 14.91 -3.58 38.06
C GLY A 68 13.75 -4.39 37.46
N LEU A 69 12.52 -3.86 37.48
CA LEU A 69 11.35 -4.46 36.83
C LEU A 69 11.29 -4.20 35.32
N ASN A 70 12.20 -3.38 34.79
CA ASN A 70 12.26 -2.94 33.40
C ASN A 70 11.00 -2.17 32.96
N TYR A 71 10.43 -1.35 33.84
CA TYR A 71 9.28 -0.48 33.54
C TYR A 71 9.72 0.90 33.02
N ILE A 72 10.89 1.36 33.45
CA ILE A 72 11.52 2.60 33.00
C ILE A 72 12.98 2.35 32.61
N GLN A 73 13.55 3.25 31.82
CA GLN A 73 14.97 3.21 31.44
C GLN A 73 15.54 4.62 31.28
N TYR A 74 16.86 4.75 31.44
CA TYR A 74 17.61 5.97 31.12
C TYR A 74 17.86 6.08 29.61
N ILE A 75 17.84 7.30 29.08
CA ILE A 75 18.02 7.55 27.63
C ILE A 75 19.16 8.50 27.26
N ASP A 76 19.76 9.21 28.21
CA ASP A 76 20.82 10.19 27.96
C ASP A 76 21.77 10.36 29.17
N GLU A 77 22.77 11.23 29.01
CA GLU A 77 23.80 11.54 30.02
C GLU A 77 23.22 12.23 31.26
N ASP A 78 22.16 13.03 31.07
CA ASP A 78 21.38 13.66 32.14
C ASP A 78 20.49 12.66 32.89
N LYS A 79 20.52 11.39 32.47
CA LYS A 79 19.73 10.29 33.02
C LYS A 79 18.22 10.56 32.97
N ASN A 80 17.74 11.22 31.93
CA ASN A 80 16.30 11.33 31.72
C ASN A 80 15.67 9.94 31.56
N LEU A 81 14.46 9.79 32.11
CA LEU A 81 13.72 8.55 32.21
C LEU A 81 12.60 8.51 31.19
N VAL A 82 12.40 7.34 30.57
CA VAL A 82 11.21 7.03 29.76
C VAL A 82 10.60 5.72 30.21
N LEU A 83 9.29 5.57 29.98
CA LEU A 83 8.63 4.28 30.09
C LEU A 83 9.11 3.32 28.99
N THR A 84 9.35 2.06 29.36
CA THR A 84 9.58 0.97 28.41
C THR A 84 8.25 0.45 27.86
N SER A 85 8.28 -0.42 26.85
CA SER A 85 7.07 -1.11 26.40
C SER A 85 6.40 -1.90 27.53
N LYS A 86 7.20 -2.55 28.39
CA LYS A 86 6.71 -3.30 29.54
C LYS A 86 6.05 -2.38 30.57
N GLY A 87 6.65 -1.22 30.86
CA GLY A 87 6.06 -0.24 31.77
C GLY A 87 4.71 0.29 31.27
N ILE A 88 4.61 0.62 29.98
CA ILE A 88 3.34 1.08 29.38
C ILE A 88 2.28 -0.04 29.44
N TRP A 89 2.65 -1.27 29.08
CA TRP A 89 1.75 -2.42 29.13
C TRP A 89 1.17 -2.64 30.53
N GLU A 90 2.02 -2.67 31.56
CA GLU A 90 1.56 -2.91 32.94
C GLU A 90 0.63 -1.79 33.44
N ILE A 91 0.92 -0.54 33.10
CA ILE A 91 0.04 0.58 33.47
C ILE A 91 -1.32 0.44 32.78
N GLU A 92 -1.33 0.24 31.45
CA GLU A 92 -2.58 0.15 30.70
C GLU A 92 -3.40 -1.11 31.03
N LYS A 93 -2.73 -2.23 31.34
CA LYS A 93 -3.37 -3.47 31.79
C LYS A 93 -4.07 -3.27 33.13
N ASN A 94 -3.38 -2.66 34.10
CA ASN A 94 -3.99 -2.37 35.41
C ASN A 94 -5.12 -1.34 35.32
N LEU A 95 -5.06 -0.41 34.36
CA LEU A 95 -6.14 0.54 34.08
C LEU A 95 -7.29 -0.06 33.24
N ASN A 96 -7.27 -1.37 32.92
CA ASN A 96 -8.22 -2.04 32.02
C ASN A 96 -8.36 -1.37 30.63
N ILE A 97 -7.33 -0.62 30.20
CA ILE A 97 -7.29 0.03 28.89
C ILE A 97 -7.00 -1.03 27.82
N ILE A 98 -6.02 -1.89 28.09
CA ILE A 98 -5.60 -2.98 27.22
C ILE A 98 -5.58 -4.30 27.98
N ASP A 99 -5.80 -5.40 27.28
CA ASP A 99 -5.68 -6.76 27.75
C ASP A 99 -5.12 -7.63 26.62
N GLU A 100 -4.87 -8.90 26.90
CA GLU A 100 -4.35 -9.86 25.93
C GLU A 100 -5.24 -9.97 24.69
N ASP A 101 -6.57 -9.96 24.85
CA ASP A 101 -7.53 -10.08 23.76
C ASP A 101 -7.47 -8.87 22.82
N LYS A 102 -7.48 -7.65 23.36
CA LYS A 102 -7.32 -6.40 22.58
C LYS A 102 -5.99 -6.35 21.84
N LEU A 103 -4.91 -6.86 22.46
CA LEU A 103 -3.60 -6.93 21.80
C LEU A 103 -3.65 -7.91 20.62
N ILE A 104 -4.22 -9.09 20.82
CA ILE A 104 -4.37 -10.12 19.77
C ILE A 104 -5.24 -9.57 18.64
N ASP A 105 -6.37 -8.94 18.94
CA ASP A 105 -7.26 -8.34 17.95
C ASP A 105 -6.57 -7.24 17.14
N PHE A 106 -5.77 -6.40 17.81
CA PHE A 106 -4.97 -5.39 17.12
C PHE A 106 -3.94 -6.03 16.19
N ILE A 107 -3.23 -7.07 16.63
CA ILE A 107 -2.26 -7.80 15.81
C ILE A 107 -2.96 -8.45 14.63
N ASN A 108 -4.11 -9.10 14.86
CA ASN A 108 -4.92 -9.72 13.82
C ASN A 108 -5.32 -8.68 12.76
N GLY A 109 -5.95 -7.59 13.18
CA GLY A 109 -6.39 -6.52 12.28
C GLY A 109 -5.24 -5.85 11.52
N LYS A 110 -4.06 -5.74 12.12
CA LYS A 110 -2.91 -5.06 11.51
C LYS A 110 -2.06 -5.95 10.60
N ALA A 111 -1.87 -7.22 10.97
CA ALA A 111 -0.88 -8.10 10.34
C ALA A 111 -1.50 -9.32 9.63
N PHE A 112 -2.64 -9.84 10.12
CA PHE A 112 -3.24 -11.08 9.62
C PHE A 112 -4.52 -10.87 8.83
N ASP A 113 -5.14 -9.70 8.91
CA ASP A 113 -6.32 -9.34 8.15
C ASP A 113 -5.98 -8.91 6.71
N CYS A 114 -5.27 -9.78 6.01
CA CYS A 114 -4.75 -9.55 4.67
C CYS A 114 -5.80 -9.74 3.56
N PHE A 115 -6.97 -10.29 3.89
CA PHE A 115 -8.02 -10.63 2.94
C PHE A 115 -9.15 -9.58 2.86
N LYS A 116 -9.22 -8.62 3.79
CA LYS A 116 -10.23 -7.54 3.81
C LYS A 116 -10.38 -6.78 2.50
N SER A 117 -9.26 -6.60 1.78
CA SER A 117 -9.22 -5.83 0.53
C SER A 117 -9.57 -6.63 -0.71
N ILE A 118 -9.69 -7.97 -0.65
CA ILE A 118 -9.93 -8.80 -1.84
C ILE A 118 -11.28 -8.51 -2.49
N ASN A 119 -12.28 -8.17 -1.68
CA ASN A 119 -13.63 -7.87 -2.17
C ASN A 119 -13.87 -6.37 -2.40
N GLN A 120 -12.85 -5.52 -2.24
CA GLN A 120 -13.00 -4.09 -2.48
C GLN A 120 -12.88 -3.79 -3.98
N SER A 121 -13.78 -2.97 -4.50
CA SER A 121 -13.71 -2.50 -5.87
C SER A 121 -12.43 -1.69 -6.12
N LEU A 122 -11.94 -1.75 -7.36
CA LEU A 122 -10.86 -0.88 -7.82
C LEU A 122 -11.36 0.56 -7.88
N GLN A 123 -10.58 1.48 -7.35
CA GLN A 123 -10.77 2.90 -7.59
C GLN A 123 -10.41 3.23 -9.04
N ASP A 124 -10.93 4.33 -9.57
CA ASP A 124 -10.74 4.68 -10.98
C ASP A 124 -9.26 4.80 -11.38
N LYS A 125 -8.42 5.38 -10.52
CA LYS A 125 -6.96 5.41 -10.71
C LYS A 125 -6.32 4.01 -10.80
N GLU A 126 -6.84 3.04 -10.05
CA GLU A 126 -6.34 1.68 -10.01
C GLU A 126 -6.78 0.90 -11.25
N LYS A 127 -8.00 1.15 -11.75
CA LYS A 127 -8.48 0.62 -13.03
C LYS A 127 -7.58 1.07 -14.19
N VAL A 128 -7.22 2.36 -14.24
CA VAL A 128 -6.31 2.89 -15.27
C VAL A 128 -4.97 2.15 -15.24
N LEU A 129 -4.33 2.07 -14.07
CA LEU A 129 -3.02 1.42 -13.91
C LEU A 129 -3.05 -0.07 -14.27
N LEU A 130 -4.11 -0.76 -13.86
CA LEU A 130 -4.27 -2.17 -14.16
C LEU A 130 -4.50 -2.41 -15.66
N LEU A 131 -5.29 -1.55 -16.31
CA LEU A 131 -5.47 -1.59 -17.77
C LEU A 131 -4.15 -1.36 -18.50
N VAL A 132 -3.35 -0.37 -18.09
CA VAL A 132 -2.00 -0.15 -18.66
C VAL A 132 -1.16 -1.42 -18.59
N ALA A 133 -1.14 -2.08 -17.43
CA ALA A 133 -0.35 -3.30 -17.22
C ALA A 133 -0.81 -4.45 -18.13
N MET A 134 -2.12 -4.60 -18.34
CA MET A 134 -2.68 -5.60 -19.27
C MET A 134 -2.42 -5.25 -20.73
N SER A 135 -2.71 -4.02 -21.14
CA SER A 135 -2.62 -3.55 -22.52
C SER A 135 -1.18 -3.48 -23.04
N VAL A 136 -0.23 -3.05 -22.19
CA VAL A 136 1.21 -3.01 -22.53
C VAL A 136 1.88 -4.37 -22.27
N ARG A 137 1.14 -5.34 -21.70
CA ARG A 137 1.58 -6.72 -21.46
C ARG A 137 2.78 -6.82 -20.52
N THR A 138 2.69 -6.18 -19.37
CA THR A 138 3.73 -6.28 -18.33
C THR A 138 3.66 -7.63 -17.59
N PHE A 139 3.67 -8.76 -18.30
CA PHE A 139 3.30 -10.08 -17.75
C PHE A 139 4.39 -10.80 -16.96
N SER A 140 5.54 -10.17 -16.77
CA SER A 140 6.66 -10.73 -16.03
C SER A 140 7.55 -9.62 -15.46
N GLU A 141 8.45 -9.99 -14.55
CA GLU A 141 9.44 -9.07 -14.02
C GLU A 141 10.38 -8.50 -15.11
N SER A 142 10.70 -9.29 -16.14
CA SER A 142 11.53 -8.86 -17.27
C SER A 142 10.82 -7.82 -18.15
N SER A 143 9.49 -7.87 -18.22
CA SER A 143 8.65 -6.88 -18.90
C SER A 143 7.94 -5.94 -17.93
N SER A 144 8.62 -5.51 -16.87
CA SER A 144 8.02 -4.64 -15.85
C SER A 144 8.11 -3.15 -16.21
N VAL A 145 7.16 -2.38 -15.70
CA VAL A 145 7.31 -0.92 -15.59
C VAL A 145 8.46 -0.65 -14.65
N ASP A 146 9.59 -0.17 -15.18
CA ASP A 146 10.77 0.15 -14.37
C ASP A 146 10.95 1.68 -14.26
N LEU A 147 10.67 2.20 -13.06
CA LEU A 147 10.76 3.64 -12.78
C LEU A 147 12.19 4.15 -12.63
N THR A 148 13.20 3.28 -12.68
CA THR A 148 14.62 3.68 -12.64
C THR A 148 15.20 4.03 -14.02
N LYS A 149 14.46 3.71 -15.08
CA LYS A 149 14.84 4.04 -16.47
C LYS A 149 14.75 5.55 -16.76
N SER A 150 15.19 5.94 -17.95
CA SER A 150 15.31 7.35 -18.35
C SER A 150 13.97 8.10 -18.41
N GLU A 151 14.01 9.43 -18.31
CA GLU A 151 12.82 10.29 -18.40
C GLU A 151 12.02 10.08 -19.70
N ARG A 152 12.71 9.73 -20.80
CA ARG A 152 12.06 9.37 -22.06
C ARG A 152 11.12 8.16 -21.89
N ILE A 153 11.56 7.12 -21.20
CA ILE A 153 10.73 5.94 -20.92
C ILE A 153 9.55 6.31 -20.00
N HIS A 154 9.75 7.23 -19.06
CA HIS A 154 8.66 7.77 -18.24
C HIS A 154 7.62 8.52 -19.07
N SER A 155 8.02 9.27 -20.11
CA SER A 155 7.06 9.93 -21.01
C SER A 155 6.20 8.92 -21.79
N TYR A 156 6.76 7.80 -22.21
CA TYR A 156 6.01 6.73 -22.88
C TYR A 156 5.02 6.04 -21.93
N TRP A 157 5.41 5.82 -20.67
CA TRP A 157 4.47 5.32 -19.65
C TRP A 157 3.36 6.33 -19.34
N LYS A 158 3.67 7.63 -19.34
CA LYS A 158 2.67 8.69 -19.16
C LYS A 158 1.63 8.64 -20.28
N ASP A 159 2.08 8.55 -21.52
CA ASP A 159 1.20 8.43 -22.69
C ASP A 159 0.33 7.16 -22.62
N ALA A 160 0.91 6.03 -22.18
CA ALA A 160 0.15 4.80 -21.99
C ALA A 160 -0.96 4.92 -20.93
N VAL A 161 -0.68 5.64 -19.82
CA VAL A 161 -1.66 5.97 -18.78
C VAL A 161 -2.77 6.86 -19.32
N GLU A 162 -2.43 7.89 -20.11
CA GLU A 162 -3.39 8.81 -20.72
C GLU A 162 -4.32 8.09 -21.70
N LYS A 163 -3.77 7.30 -22.64
CA LYS A 163 -4.56 6.49 -23.58
C LYS A 163 -5.49 5.49 -22.89
N SER A 164 -5.00 4.83 -21.83
CA SER A 164 -5.82 3.87 -21.07
C SER A 164 -6.95 4.57 -20.31
N TYR A 165 -6.69 5.76 -19.77
CA TYR A 165 -7.73 6.57 -19.14
C TYR A 165 -8.78 7.05 -20.14
N GLU A 166 -8.37 7.58 -21.28
CA GLU A 166 -9.27 8.04 -22.35
C GLU A 166 -10.20 6.91 -22.78
N PHE A 167 -9.64 5.73 -23.05
CA PHE A 167 -10.41 4.52 -23.37
C PHE A 167 -11.46 4.18 -22.31
N LEU A 168 -11.09 4.23 -21.02
CA LEU A 168 -12.02 3.93 -19.92
C LEU A 168 -13.13 4.98 -19.80
N CYS A 169 -12.85 6.25 -20.11
CA CYS A 169 -13.85 7.31 -20.13
C CYS A 169 -14.80 7.20 -21.32
N GLU A 170 -14.28 6.94 -22.53
CA GLU A 170 -15.06 6.76 -23.75
C GLU A 170 -16.05 5.60 -23.62
N ASN A 171 -15.63 4.52 -22.97
CA ASN A 171 -16.45 3.34 -22.70
C ASN A 171 -17.24 3.44 -21.38
N LYS A 172 -17.30 4.63 -20.74
CA LYS A 172 -18.09 4.92 -19.53
C LYS A 172 -17.80 4.03 -18.32
N VAL A 173 -16.58 3.47 -18.24
CA VAL A 173 -16.10 2.70 -17.08
C VAL A 173 -15.64 3.63 -15.96
N ILE A 174 -15.12 4.80 -16.33
CA ILE A 174 -14.78 5.90 -15.42
C ILE A 174 -15.63 7.11 -15.79
N LEU A 175 -16.36 7.64 -14.81
CA LEU A 175 -17.18 8.84 -14.98
C LEU A 175 -16.50 10.11 -14.44
N ASN A 176 -15.56 9.95 -13.50
CA ASN A 176 -14.83 11.06 -12.92
C ASN A 176 -13.76 11.58 -13.89
N LYS A 177 -13.91 12.83 -14.33
CA LYS A 177 -13.00 13.47 -15.28
C LYS A 177 -11.71 14.03 -14.65
N ASP A 178 -11.62 14.09 -13.33
CA ASP A 178 -10.46 14.62 -12.62
C ASP A 178 -9.42 13.55 -12.26
N VAL A 179 -9.67 12.27 -12.58
CA VAL A 179 -8.76 11.16 -12.26
C VAL A 179 -7.37 11.37 -12.84
N LEU A 180 -7.24 11.90 -14.07
CA LEU A 180 -5.92 12.21 -14.64
C LEU A 180 -5.15 13.27 -13.83
N LYS A 181 -5.85 14.28 -13.33
CA LYS A 181 -5.23 15.30 -12.47
C LYS A 181 -4.76 14.64 -11.17
N ASP A 182 -5.59 13.80 -10.57
CA ASP A 182 -5.23 13.07 -9.34
C ASP A 182 -4.06 12.09 -9.55
N LEU A 183 -4.00 11.42 -10.70
CA LEU A 183 -2.91 10.53 -11.10
C LEU A 183 -1.58 11.30 -11.26
N PHE A 184 -1.64 12.50 -11.81
CA PHE A 184 -0.46 13.32 -12.12
C PHE A 184 -0.16 14.45 -11.14
N ASN A 185 -0.93 14.57 -10.06
CA ASN A 185 -0.68 15.53 -8.98
C ASN A 185 0.57 15.13 -8.18
N GLY A 186 1.74 15.42 -8.76
CA GLY A 186 3.02 15.44 -8.06
C GLY A 186 3.18 16.74 -7.27
N ARG A 187 3.91 16.70 -6.16
CA ARG A 187 4.34 17.93 -5.46
C ARG A 187 5.10 18.81 -6.44
N THR A 188 4.77 20.10 -6.53
CA THR A 188 5.54 21.06 -7.32
C THR A 188 6.85 21.42 -6.58
N GLY A 189 8.00 21.35 -7.26
CA GLY A 189 9.31 21.71 -6.68
C GLY A 189 10.50 20.91 -7.23
N LYS A 190 11.74 21.29 -6.86
CA LYS A 190 13.00 20.66 -7.33
C LYS A 190 13.18 19.19 -6.94
N THR A 191 12.35 18.67 -6.02
CA THR A 191 12.33 17.27 -5.56
C THR A 191 11.06 16.53 -5.96
N ALA A 192 10.28 17.10 -6.89
CA ALA A 192 9.10 16.49 -7.45
C ALA A 192 9.46 15.18 -8.17
N LEU A 193 8.83 14.07 -7.80
CA LEU A 193 8.85 12.88 -8.64
C LEU A 193 8.09 13.18 -9.93
N LEU A 194 8.56 12.63 -11.05
CA LEU A 194 7.81 12.70 -12.30
C LEU A 194 6.39 12.14 -12.06
N PRO A 195 5.33 12.75 -12.62
CA PRO A 195 3.94 12.38 -12.35
C PRO A 195 3.64 10.87 -12.51
N VAL A 196 4.24 10.23 -13.52
CA VAL A 196 4.08 8.78 -13.75
C VAL A 196 4.75 7.94 -12.66
N ILE A 197 5.91 8.37 -12.14
CA ILE A 197 6.60 7.70 -11.02
C ILE A 197 5.73 7.76 -9.76
N HIS A 198 5.12 8.93 -9.52
CA HIS A 198 4.19 9.11 -8.40
C HIS A 198 2.99 8.16 -8.53
N CYS A 199 2.34 8.16 -9.69
CA CYS A 199 1.19 7.30 -10.00
C CYS A 199 1.43 5.82 -9.65
N PHE A 200 2.51 5.21 -10.17
CA PHE A 200 2.84 3.81 -9.88
C PHE A 200 3.22 3.57 -8.41
N ARG A 201 3.99 4.48 -7.77
CA ARG A 201 4.40 4.32 -6.35
C ARG A 201 3.26 4.35 -5.35
N TYR A 202 2.17 5.05 -5.66
CA TYR A 202 1.01 5.18 -4.77
C TYR A 202 -0.15 4.22 -5.12
N SER A 203 0.17 3.09 -5.75
CA SER A 203 -0.75 1.99 -6.09
C SER A 203 -0.78 0.85 -5.05
N ALA A 204 -0.55 1.17 -3.77
CA ALA A 204 -0.25 0.20 -2.71
C ALA A 204 -1.33 -0.87 -2.46
N ASP A 205 -2.58 -0.62 -2.84
CA ASP A 205 -3.69 -1.55 -2.62
C ASP A 205 -4.03 -2.42 -3.85
N ILE A 206 -3.50 -2.11 -5.04
CA ILE A 206 -3.70 -2.95 -6.25
C ILE A 206 -3.19 -4.38 -6.03
N PRO A 207 -2.00 -4.63 -5.45
CA PRO A 207 -1.56 -5.99 -5.16
C PRO A 207 -2.57 -6.79 -4.33
N LYS A 208 -3.23 -6.16 -3.35
CA LYS A 208 -4.21 -6.84 -2.48
C LYS A 208 -5.50 -7.16 -3.24
N LYS A 209 -6.02 -6.18 -3.98
CA LYS A 209 -7.28 -6.31 -4.76
C LYS A 209 -7.15 -7.27 -5.93
N THR A 210 -5.94 -7.49 -6.41
CA THR A 210 -5.63 -8.45 -7.49
C THR A 210 -5.13 -9.80 -6.99
N ASN A 211 -5.28 -10.11 -5.70
CA ASN A 211 -4.82 -11.37 -5.08
C ASN A 211 -3.33 -11.67 -5.37
N GLY A 212 -2.49 -10.64 -5.31
CA GLY A 212 -1.05 -10.74 -5.55
C GLY A 212 -0.64 -10.93 -7.02
N ILE A 213 -1.57 -10.84 -7.97
CA ILE A 213 -1.23 -10.90 -9.39
C ILE A 213 -0.46 -9.64 -9.79
N TYR A 214 -0.91 -8.45 -9.39
CA TYR A 214 -0.15 -7.23 -9.60
C TYR A 214 0.98 -7.12 -8.56
N ILE A 215 2.22 -7.08 -9.04
CA ILE A 215 3.43 -6.95 -8.22
C ILE A 215 3.88 -5.49 -8.25
N ALA A 216 4.11 -4.92 -7.06
CA ALA A 216 4.72 -3.62 -6.87
C ALA A 216 5.94 -3.79 -5.94
N LYS A 217 7.13 -4.00 -6.51
CA LYS A 217 8.34 -4.32 -5.73
C LYS A 217 9.57 -3.67 -6.35
N ASN A 218 10.44 -3.09 -5.52
CA ASN A 218 11.74 -2.54 -5.95
C ASN A 218 11.64 -1.55 -7.13
N SER A 219 10.62 -0.69 -7.15
CA SER A 219 10.32 0.23 -8.27
C SER A 219 9.98 -0.43 -9.61
N LYS A 220 9.70 -1.74 -9.61
CA LYS A 220 9.18 -2.51 -10.73
C LYS A 220 7.72 -2.87 -10.51
N TYR A 221 6.92 -2.74 -11.57
CA TYR A 221 5.48 -3.03 -11.54
C TYR A 221 5.10 -3.92 -12.72
N TYR A 222 4.46 -5.05 -12.44
CA TYR A 222 4.11 -6.04 -13.46
C TYR A 222 2.99 -6.98 -12.97
N LEU A 223 2.42 -7.76 -13.88
CA LEU A 223 1.45 -8.81 -13.63
C LEU A 223 2.19 -10.15 -13.57
N ASN A 224 2.13 -10.85 -12.44
CA ASN A 224 2.71 -12.18 -12.27
C ASN A 224 1.77 -13.25 -12.85
N ILE A 225 1.67 -13.27 -14.18
CA ILE A 225 0.81 -14.19 -14.93
C ILE A 225 1.57 -15.05 -15.94
N TYR A 226 2.87 -14.83 -16.14
CA TYR A 226 3.71 -15.65 -17.00
C TYR A 226 4.54 -16.63 -16.18
N GLN A 227 4.23 -17.92 -16.29
CA GLN A 227 4.92 -18.99 -15.56
C GLN A 227 5.23 -20.16 -16.49
N ASN A 228 6.43 -20.73 -16.37
CA ASN A 228 6.87 -21.91 -17.14
C ASN A 228 6.75 -21.78 -18.67
N GLY A 229 6.74 -20.56 -19.22
CA GLY A 229 6.62 -20.32 -20.66
C GLY A 229 5.21 -19.97 -21.13
N ASP A 230 4.22 -20.00 -20.25
CA ASP A 230 2.81 -19.78 -20.59
C ASP A 230 2.19 -18.65 -19.77
N VAL A 231 1.20 -17.95 -20.36
CA VAL A 231 0.38 -16.96 -19.66
C VAL A 231 -0.85 -17.63 -19.07
N GLU A 232 -1.09 -17.39 -17.79
CA GLU A 232 -2.25 -17.87 -17.05
C GLU A 232 -3.51 -17.07 -17.41
N VAL A 233 -4.21 -17.50 -18.47
CA VAL A 233 -5.41 -16.82 -19.03
C VAL A 233 -6.49 -16.55 -17.97
N ASN A 234 -6.72 -17.48 -17.04
CA ASN A 234 -7.69 -17.31 -15.95
C ASN A 234 -7.38 -16.09 -15.06
N LYS A 235 -6.10 -15.82 -14.80
CA LYS A 235 -5.68 -14.63 -14.04
C LYS A 235 -5.97 -13.37 -14.84
N LEU A 236 -5.70 -13.38 -16.15
CA LEU A 236 -5.98 -12.26 -17.03
C LEU A 236 -7.48 -11.96 -17.12
N ALA A 237 -8.31 -12.99 -17.26
CA ALA A 237 -9.77 -12.87 -17.23
C ALA A 237 -10.27 -12.27 -15.90
N PHE A 238 -9.71 -12.72 -14.77
CA PHE A 238 -10.00 -12.13 -13.47
C PHE A 238 -9.67 -10.64 -13.40
N LEU A 239 -8.52 -10.22 -13.94
CA LEU A 239 -8.13 -8.80 -13.97
C LEU A 239 -9.06 -7.95 -14.84
N PHE A 240 -9.45 -8.45 -16.03
CA PHE A 240 -10.45 -7.77 -16.85
C PHE A 240 -11.80 -7.65 -16.13
N ASN A 241 -12.23 -8.71 -15.45
CA ASN A 241 -13.46 -8.70 -14.66
C ASN A 241 -13.41 -7.62 -13.56
N LEU A 242 -12.28 -7.45 -12.86
CA LEU A 242 -12.14 -6.40 -11.85
C LEU A 242 -12.37 -4.97 -12.37
N ILE A 243 -12.11 -4.73 -13.67
CA ILE A 243 -12.29 -3.41 -14.28
C ILE A 243 -13.68 -3.26 -14.92
N PHE A 244 -14.15 -4.29 -15.63
CA PHE A 244 -15.25 -4.16 -16.60
C PHE A 244 -16.55 -4.89 -16.20
N LYS A 245 -16.58 -5.65 -15.09
CA LYS A 245 -17.71 -6.53 -14.71
C LYS A 245 -19.10 -5.91 -14.89
N GLU A 246 -19.27 -4.66 -14.48
CA GLU A 246 -20.58 -4.00 -14.45
C GLU A 246 -21.08 -3.54 -15.85
N ASN A 247 -20.18 -3.44 -16.83
CA ASN A 247 -20.48 -2.82 -18.13
C ASN A 247 -20.18 -3.76 -19.32
N ILE A 248 -19.90 -5.04 -19.07
CA ILE A 248 -19.43 -5.95 -20.11
C ILE A 248 -20.53 -6.28 -21.12
N ASN A 249 -20.20 -6.11 -22.40
CA ASN A 249 -21.03 -6.52 -23.53
C ASN A 249 -20.12 -6.87 -24.72
N SER A 250 -20.69 -7.47 -25.77
CA SER A 250 -19.92 -7.95 -26.93
C SER A 250 -19.16 -6.83 -27.68
N GLU A 251 -19.73 -5.62 -27.75
CA GLU A 251 -19.08 -4.47 -28.37
C GLU A 251 -17.90 -3.98 -27.54
N LEU A 252 -18.09 -3.85 -26.22
CA LEU A 252 -17.03 -3.47 -25.29
C LEU A 252 -15.88 -4.48 -25.30
N VAL A 253 -16.17 -5.79 -25.37
CA VAL A 253 -15.12 -6.83 -25.48
C VAL A 253 -14.27 -6.63 -26.72
N LYS A 254 -14.88 -6.32 -27.86
CA LYS A 254 -14.15 -6.02 -29.10
C LYS A 254 -13.29 -4.76 -28.93
N ASN A 255 -13.83 -3.70 -28.35
CA ASN A 255 -13.10 -2.45 -28.11
C ASN A 255 -11.91 -2.66 -27.15
N ILE A 256 -12.08 -3.45 -26.09
CA ILE A 256 -10.99 -3.77 -25.15
C ILE A 256 -9.90 -4.56 -25.86
N TYR A 257 -10.26 -5.57 -26.66
CA TYR A 257 -9.31 -6.36 -27.44
C TYR A 257 -8.49 -5.47 -28.39
N GLU A 258 -9.16 -4.63 -29.18
CA GLU A 258 -8.51 -3.72 -30.13
C GLU A 258 -7.58 -2.73 -29.41
N HIS A 259 -8.02 -2.18 -28.27
CA HIS A 259 -7.19 -1.30 -27.44
C HIS A 259 -5.95 -2.02 -26.92
N CYS A 260 -6.09 -3.22 -26.36
CA CYS A 260 -4.95 -3.99 -25.82
C CYS A 260 -3.93 -4.36 -26.90
N CYS A 261 -4.39 -4.80 -28.07
CA CYS A 261 -3.51 -5.10 -29.21
C CYS A 261 -2.77 -3.85 -29.68
N THR A 262 -3.49 -2.75 -29.92
CA THR A 262 -2.90 -1.48 -30.36
C THR A 262 -1.86 -0.98 -29.37
N MET A 263 -2.19 -0.96 -28.09
CA MET A 263 -1.29 -0.55 -27.01
C MET A 263 -0.03 -1.43 -26.94
N SER A 264 -0.16 -2.74 -27.09
CA SER A 264 0.99 -3.64 -27.10
C SER A 264 1.92 -3.32 -28.27
N TYR A 265 1.40 -3.20 -29.50
CA TYR A 265 2.25 -2.95 -30.66
C TYR A 265 2.87 -1.55 -30.68
N GLU A 266 2.13 -0.52 -30.26
CA GLU A 266 2.63 0.85 -30.27
C GLU A 266 3.57 1.13 -29.10
N LYS A 267 3.26 0.65 -27.89
CA LYS A 267 3.95 1.07 -26.66
C LYS A 267 5.01 0.13 -26.16
N SER A 268 4.88 -1.17 -26.40
CA SER A 268 5.88 -2.13 -25.91
C SER A 268 7.29 -1.84 -26.46
N VAL A 269 7.39 -1.45 -27.73
CA VAL A 269 8.65 -1.11 -28.40
C VAL A 269 9.27 0.18 -27.85
N GLU A 270 8.45 1.09 -27.32
CA GLU A 270 8.91 2.37 -26.75
C GLU A 270 9.43 2.22 -25.32
N VAL A 271 8.87 1.28 -24.54
CA VAL A 271 9.15 1.13 -23.10
C VAL A 271 10.07 -0.04 -22.75
N PHE A 272 10.14 -1.07 -23.60
CA PHE A 272 10.97 -2.26 -23.37
C PHE A 272 12.15 -2.34 -24.32
N SER A 273 13.24 -2.92 -23.84
CA SER A 273 14.41 -3.18 -24.67
C SER A 273 14.18 -4.44 -25.53
N VAL A 274 14.84 -4.50 -26.69
CA VAL A 274 14.79 -5.66 -27.58
C VAL A 274 15.23 -6.92 -26.81
N GLY A 275 14.37 -7.94 -26.77
CA GLY A 275 14.62 -9.21 -26.07
C GLY A 275 14.12 -9.29 -24.62
N GLU A 276 13.71 -8.17 -24.00
CA GLU A 276 13.13 -8.17 -22.63
C GLU A 276 11.62 -8.43 -22.62
N HIS A 277 10.96 -8.26 -23.78
CA HIS A 277 9.51 -8.31 -23.95
C HIS A 277 9.08 -9.26 -25.07
N PRO A 278 8.77 -10.53 -24.74
CA PRO A 278 8.29 -11.50 -25.72
C PRO A 278 6.79 -11.35 -26.03
N PHE A 279 6.08 -10.45 -25.34
CA PHE A 279 4.61 -10.44 -25.33
C PHE A 279 3.97 -9.69 -26.49
N ALA A 280 4.72 -9.08 -27.40
CA ALA A 280 4.21 -8.32 -28.54
C ALA A 280 4.02 -9.18 -29.81
N THR A 281 3.45 -10.38 -29.68
CA THR A 281 3.18 -11.30 -30.80
C THR A 281 1.70 -11.69 -30.84
N SER A 282 1.24 -12.17 -32.00
CA SER A 282 -0.16 -12.59 -32.21
C SER A 282 -0.61 -13.72 -31.27
N THR A 283 0.33 -14.55 -30.79
CA THR A 283 0.03 -15.57 -29.78
C THR A 283 -0.60 -14.95 -28.53
N TYR A 284 -0.11 -13.79 -28.07
CA TYR A 284 -0.66 -13.14 -26.88
C TYR A 284 -1.93 -12.34 -27.17
N ASP A 285 -2.17 -11.97 -28.43
CA ASP A 285 -3.46 -11.40 -28.85
C ASP A 285 -4.57 -12.44 -28.66
N GLU A 286 -4.34 -13.69 -29.07
CA GLU A 286 -5.28 -14.79 -28.89
C GLU A 286 -5.61 -15.01 -27.40
N LEU A 287 -4.61 -14.96 -26.52
CA LEU A 287 -4.79 -15.12 -25.08
C LEU A 287 -5.57 -13.96 -24.44
N ILE A 288 -5.37 -12.73 -24.92
CA ILE A 288 -6.19 -11.57 -24.52
C ILE A 288 -7.65 -11.81 -24.94
N TYR A 289 -7.87 -12.25 -26.17
CA TYR A 289 -9.20 -12.52 -26.68
C TYR A 289 -9.90 -13.66 -25.93
N GLU A 290 -9.17 -14.73 -25.62
CA GLU A 290 -9.65 -15.85 -24.80
C GLU A 290 -10.07 -15.37 -23.42
N ALA A 291 -9.21 -14.60 -22.73
CA ALA A 291 -9.53 -14.03 -21.42
C ALA A 291 -10.79 -13.16 -21.46
N LEU A 292 -10.94 -12.31 -22.48
CA LEU A 292 -12.12 -11.45 -22.65
C LEU A 292 -13.40 -12.24 -22.96
N ARG A 293 -13.30 -13.35 -23.71
CA ARG A 293 -14.45 -14.22 -23.97
C ARG A 293 -14.98 -14.86 -22.69
N MET A 294 -14.11 -15.22 -21.75
CA MET A 294 -14.53 -15.78 -20.47
C MET A 294 -15.47 -14.83 -19.71
N LEU A 295 -15.29 -13.51 -19.82
CA LEU A 295 -16.17 -12.52 -19.17
C LEU A 295 -17.61 -12.56 -19.69
N ILE A 296 -17.84 -13.04 -20.91
CA ILE A 296 -19.19 -13.18 -21.47
C ILE A 296 -19.78 -14.55 -21.14
N VAL A 297 -18.95 -15.59 -21.12
CA VAL A 297 -19.40 -16.98 -20.94
C VAL A 297 -19.68 -17.30 -19.47
N ASP A 298 -18.94 -16.72 -18.52
CA ASP A 298 -19.18 -16.85 -17.06
C ASP A 298 -20.39 -16.01 -16.56
N VAL A 299 -21.07 -15.28 -17.45
CA VAL A 299 -22.36 -14.62 -17.15
C VAL A 299 -23.50 -15.58 -17.51
N ARG A 300 -23.58 -16.71 -16.81
CA ARG A 300 -24.84 -17.48 -16.68
C ARG A 300 -24.98 -17.94 -15.22
N PRO A 301 -26.12 -17.65 -14.57
CA PRO A 301 -26.40 -18.06 -13.19
C PRO A 301 -26.47 -19.58 -13.03
#